data_AF-A0A957VPX6-F1
#
_entry.id   AF-A0A957VPX6-F1
#
_cell.length_a   1.000
_cell.length_b   1.000
_cell.length_c   1.000
_cell.angle_alpha   90.00
_cell.angle_beta   90.00
_cell.angle_gamma   90.00
#
_symmetry.space_group_name_H-M   'P 1'
#
loop_
_entity.id
_entity.type
_entity.pdbx_description
1 polymer ?
#
loop_
_entity_poly.entity_id
_entity_poly.type
_entity_poly.pdbx_seq_one_letter_code
_entity_poly.pdbx_strand_id
1 'polypeptide(L)'
;TGYIAARQSAYDTEAMQAYLADVPQAADTRDALQYAEAEFTVQNLGEVRGIFHDYLQRAFNGEMPVDEAMAAAQAAADEALEPFR
;
A
#
# COMPACT_ATOMS: atom_id res chain seq x y z
N THR A 1 4.22 -12.17 15.03
CA THR A 1 3.43 -10.98 14.68
C THR A 1 3.14 -10.89 13.19
N GLY A 2 3.91 -11.56 12.32
CA GLY A 2 3.74 -11.44 10.86
C GLY A 2 4.44 -10.22 10.25
N TYR A 3 5.07 -9.38 11.07
CA TYR A 3 5.86 -8.25 10.59
C TYR A 3 7.23 -8.68 10.05
N ILE A 4 7.71 -7.95 9.05
CA ILE A 4 9.04 -8.09 8.47
C ILE A 4 10.07 -7.53 9.46
N ALA A 5 11.17 -8.25 9.67
CA ALA A 5 12.27 -7.74 10.49
C ALA A 5 12.94 -6.54 9.80
N ALA A 6 13.04 -5.42 10.51
CA ALA A 6 13.50 -4.14 9.95
C ALA A 6 15.02 -4.06 9.69
N ARG A 7 15.81 -5.01 10.19
CA ARG A 7 17.27 -5.06 10.02
C ARG A 7 17.66 -6.28 9.21
N GLN A 8 18.54 -6.11 8.24
CA GLN A 8 19.08 -7.22 7.43
C GLN A 8 19.76 -8.28 8.32
N SER A 9 20.53 -7.86 9.33
CA SER A 9 21.22 -8.78 10.24
C SER A 9 20.29 -9.66 11.10
N ALA A 10 18.99 -9.36 11.16
CA ALA A 10 18.04 -10.27 11.81
C ALA A 10 17.92 -11.61 11.06
N TYR A 11 18.17 -11.61 9.75
CA TYR A 11 18.07 -12.78 8.87
C TYR A 11 19.30 -13.71 8.91
N ASP A 12 20.39 -13.26 9.54
CA ASP A 12 21.61 -14.06 9.71
C ASP A 12 21.59 -14.88 11.01
N THR A 13 20.60 -14.66 11.88
CA THR A 13 20.51 -15.38 13.16
C THR A 13 20.04 -16.81 12.96
N GLU A 14 20.57 -17.76 13.75
CA GLU A 14 20.16 -19.17 13.71
C GLU A 14 18.64 -19.34 13.87
N ALA A 15 18.04 -18.56 14.79
CA ALA A 15 16.60 -18.60 15.03
C ALA A 15 15.79 -18.15 13.81
N MET A 16 16.23 -17.10 13.09
CA MET A 16 15.54 -16.65 11.89
C MET A 16 15.73 -17.63 10.73
N GLN A 17 16.92 -18.20 10.55
CA GLN A 17 17.17 -19.21 9.52
C GLN A 17 16.31 -20.47 9.73
N ALA A 18 16.22 -20.95 10.98
CA ALA A 18 15.34 -22.06 11.33
C ALA A 18 13.87 -21.72 11.05
N TYR A 19 13.42 -20.52 11.43
CA TYR A 19 12.05 -20.07 11.15
C TYR A 19 11.74 -19.98 9.65
N LEU A 20 12.67 -19.47 8.84
CA LEU A 20 12.49 -19.37 7.39
C LEU A 20 12.45 -20.74 6.69
N ALA A 21 13.08 -21.77 7.25
CA ALA A 21 12.97 -23.12 6.71
C ALA A 21 11.56 -23.70 6.88
N ASP A 22 10.90 -23.41 8.01
CA ASP A 22 9.53 -23.84 8.30
C ASP A 22 8.47 -22.91 7.65
N VAL A 23 8.81 -21.64 7.43
CA VAL A 23 7.91 -20.58 6.96
C VAL A 23 8.54 -19.80 5.80
N PRO A 24 8.70 -20.44 4.61
CA PRO A 24 9.41 -19.83 3.48
C PRO A 24 8.76 -18.51 3.00
N GLN A 25 7.43 -18.37 3.12
CA GLN A 25 6.73 -17.16 2.74
C GLN A 25 7.15 -15.91 3.53
N ALA A 26 7.79 -16.07 4.70
CA ALA A 26 8.33 -14.94 5.44
C ALA A 26 9.58 -14.34 4.74
N ALA A 27 10.37 -15.17 4.05
CA ALA A 27 11.44 -14.69 3.18
C ALA A 27 10.86 -14.04 1.92
N ASP A 28 9.86 -14.67 1.28
CA ASP A 28 9.19 -14.10 0.09
C ASP A 28 8.59 -12.73 0.38
N THR A 29 7.97 -12.56 1.56
CA THR A 29 7.39 -11.28 1.99
C THR A 29 8.45 -10.21 2.22
N ARG A 30 9.62 -10.57 2.79
CA ARG A 30 10.77 -9.66 2.90
C ARG A 30 11.27 -9.28 1.50
N ASP A 31 11.41 -10.25 0.60
CA ASP A 31 11.98 -10.04 -0.73
C ASP A 31 11.06 -9.22 -1.62
N ALA A 32 9.75 -9.28 -1.41
CA ALA A 32 8.78 -8.41 -2.05
C ALA A 32 9.00 -6.92 -1.74
N LEU A 33 9.73 -6.57 -0.66
CA LEU A 33 10.07 -5.17 -0.36
C LEU A 33 10.93 -4.51 -1.44
N GLN A 34 11.57 -5.29 -2.33
CA GLN A 34 12.27 -4.72 -3.49
C GLN A 34 11.33 -3.97 -4.45
N TYR A 35 10.03 -4.29 -4.41
CA TYR A 35 8.98 -3.65 -5.21
C TYR A 35 8.15 -2.65 -4.40
N ALA A 36 8.44 -2.51 -3.10
CA ALA A 36 7.72 -1.60 -2.24
C ALA A 36 8.22 -0.17 -2.48
N GLU A 37 7.28 0.76 -2.53
CA GLU A 37 7.55 2.20 -2.58
C GLU A 37 7.18 2.85 -1.24
N ALA A 38 7.57 4.11 -1.07
CA ALA A 38 7.11 4.90 0.06
C ALA A 38 5.57 4.96 0.09
N GLU A 39 5.00 4.95 1.30
CA GLU A 39 3.56 5.10 1.47
C GLU A 39 3.10 6.43 0.88
N PHE A 40 1.97 6.40 0.16
CA PHE A 40 1.30 7.58 -0.36
C PHE A 40 1.05 8.58 0.78
N THR A 41 1.67 9.76 0.69
CA THR A 41 1.69 10.75 1.77
C THR A 41 1.32 12.13 1.22
N VAL A 42 0.19 12.66 1.67
CA VAL A 42 -0.32 14.01 1.36
C VAL A 42 -0.93 14.63 2.61
N GLN A 43 -1.10 15.96 2.62
CA GLN A 43 -2.00 16.59 3.59
C GLN A 43 -3.40 15.99 3.43
N ASN A 44 -4.15 15.87 4.53
CA ASN A 44 -5.49 15.28 4.49
C ASN A 44 -5.55 13.83 3.94
N LEU A 45 -4.49 13.03 4.16
CA LEU A 45 -4.35 11.65 3.67
C LEU A 45 -5.59 10.78 3.90
N GLY A 46 -6.26 10.91 5.04
CA GLY A 46 -7.44 10.10 5.36
C GLY A 46 -8.57 10.30 4.36
N GLU A 47 -8.85 11.56 3.99
CA GLU A 47 -9.89 11.91 3.03
C GLU A 47 -9.49 11.50 1.61
N VAL A 48 -8.28 11.85 1.18
CA VAL A 48 -7.78 11.51 -0.17
C VAL A 48 -7.75 10.00 -0.39
N ARG A 49 -7.31 9.21 0.60
CA ARG A 49 -7.36 7.75 0.52
C ARG A 49 -8.79 7.21 0.47
N GLY A 50 -9.72 7.84 1.20
CA GLY A 50 -11.14 7.50 1.15
C GLY A 50 -11.73 7.72 -0.24
N ILE A 51 -11.44 8.88 -0.85
CA ILE A 51 -11.85 9.22 -2.22
C ILE A 51 -11.31 8.18 -3.21
N PHE A 52 -10.02 7.87 -3.14
CA PHE A 52 -9.41 6.88 -4.03
C PHE A 52 -10.08 5.51 -3.90
N HIS A 53 -10.29 5.03 -2.67
CA HIS A 53 -10.94 3.73 -2.45
C HIS A 53 -12.39 3.69 -2.92
N ASP A 54 -13.16 4.77 -2.77
CA ASP A 54 -14.55 4.84 -3.24
C ASP A 54 -14.62 4.65 -4.76
N TYR A 55 -13.89 5.47 -5.52
CA TYR A 55 -13.90 5.37 -6.98
C TYR A 55 -13.27 4.07 -7.50
N LEU A 56 -12.24 3.56 -6.83
CA LEU A 56 -11.68 2.24 -7.13
C LEU A 56 -12.74 1.13 -6.97
N GLN A 57 -13.52 1.16 -5.89
CA GLN A 57 -14.57 0.18 -5.65
C GLN A 57 -15.70 0.28 -6.70
N ARG A 58 -16.10 1.50 -7.07
CA ARG A 58 -17.12 1.73 -8.11
C ARG A 58 -16.67 1.19 -9.46
N ALA A 59 -15.40 1.41 -9.83
CA ALA A 59 -14.83 0.82 -11.04
C ALA A 59 -14.81 -0.71 -10.98
N PHE A 60 -14.38 -1.28 -9.85
CA PHE A 60 -14.31 -2.73 -9.64
C PHE A 60 -15.69 -3.40 -9.71
N ASN A 61 -16.73 -2.73 -9.21
CA ASN A 61 -18.11 -3.20 -9.25
C ASN A 61 -18.80 -2.99 -10.62
N GLY A 62 -18.15 -2.33 -11.57
CA GLY A 62 -18.74 -1.99 -12.86
C GLY A 62 -19.79 -0.87 -12.81
N GLU A 63 -19.80 -0.07 -11.74
CA GLU A 63 -20.71 1.08 -11.57
C GLU A 63 -20.21 2.31 -12.34
N MET A 64 -18.94 2.33 -12.70
CA MET A 64 -18.29 3.40 -13.45
C MET A 64 -17.17 2.83 -14.34
N PRO A 65 -16.96 3.34 -15.56
CA PRO A 65 -15.77 2.99 -16.35
C PRO A 65 -14.48 3.35 -15.61
N VAL A 66 -13.43 2.53 -15.78
CA VAL A 66 -12.14 2.70 -15.07
C VAL A 66 -11.57 4.10 -15.26
N ASP A 67 -11.48 4.57 -16.51
CA ASP A 67 -10.90 5.88 -16.83
C ASP A 67 -11.69 7.03 -16.19
N GLU A 68 -13.03 6.94 -16.20
CA GLU A 68 -13.90 7.94 -15.59
C GLU A 68 -13.77 7.95 -14.06
N ALA A 69 -13.70 6.76 -13.44
CA ALA A 69 -13.54 6.63 -11.99
C ALA A 69 -12.20 7.21 -11.51
N MET A 70 -11.11 6.92 -12.22
CA MET A 70 -9.79 7.44 -11.85
C MET A 70 -9.68 8.95 -12.08
N ALA A 71 -10.28 9.48 -13.16
CA ALA A 71 -10.33 10.93 -13.38
C ALA A 71 -11.15 11.65 -12.29
N ALA A 72 -12.29 11.09 -11.89
CA ALA A 72 -13.12 11.64 -10.83
C ALA A 72 -12.45 11.56 -9.45
N ALA A 73 -11.73 10.47 -9.16
CA ALA A 73 -10.94 10.33 -7.94
C ALA A 73 -9.86 11.42 -7.85
N GLN A 74 -9.15 11.69 -8.95
CA GLN A 74 -8.12 12.73 -8.99
C GLN A 74 -8.73 14.12 -8.75
N ALA A 75 -9.83 14.47 -9.44
CA ALA A 75 -10.47 15.76 -9.27
C ALA A 75 -10.98 16.00 -7.83
N ALA A 76 -11.59 14.98 -7.22
CA ALA A 76 -12.06 15.07 -5.84
C ALA A 76 -10.89 15.14 -4.84
N ALA A 77 -9.80 14.40 -5.08
CA ALA A 77 -8.59 14.50 -4.28
C ALA A 77 -7.95 15.91 -4.38
N ASP A 78 -7.94 16.50 -5.57
CA ASP A 78 -7.44 17.86 -5.77
C ASP A 78 -8.27 18.89 -4.99
N GLU A 79 -9.60 18.75 -4.98
CA GLU A 79 -10.50 19.57 -4.18
C GLU A 79 -10.25 19.42 -2.67
N ALA A 80 -10.09 18.18 -2.19
CA ALA A 80 -9.79 17.89 -0.78
C ALA A 80 -8.41 18.43 -0.33
N LEU A 81 -7.53 18.73 -1.29
CA LEU A 81 -6.20 19.27 -1.07
C LEU A 81 -6.12 20.80 -1.20
N GLU A 82 -7.14 21.48 -1.76
CA GLU A 82 -7.14 22.94 -1.94
C GLU A 82 -6.81 23.74 -0.67
N PRO A 83 -7.29 23.37 0.55
CA PRO A 83 -6.94 24.11 1.76
C PRO A 83 -5.45 24.06 2.17
N PHE A 84 -4.65 23.20 1.52
CA PHE A 84 -3.25 22.95 1.84
C PHE A 84 -2.27 23.37 0.74
N ARG A 85 -2.76 24.04 -0.32
CA ARG A 85 -1.98 24.54 -1.44
C ARG A 85 -1.50 25.98 -1.24
#